data_AF-A0A7S4ADD8-F1
#
_entry.id   AF-A0A7S4ADD8-F1
#
_cell.length_a   1.000
_cell.length_b   1.000
_cell.length_c   1.000
_cell.angle_alpha   90.00
_cell.angle_beta   90.00
_cell.angle_gamma   90.00
#
_symmetry.space_group_name_H-M   'P 1'
#
loop_
_entity.id
_entity.type
_entity.pdbx_description
1 polymer ?
#
loop_
_entity_poly.entity_id
_entity_poly.type
_entity_poly.pdbx_seq_one_letter_code
_entity_poly.pdbx_strand_id
1 'polypeptide(L)'
;FVVLQNAENDLFILMPGCALPRRLHTDGSRLSVQVLLDRRNQEWIDNIGEVRCYLYPIHNSRSFLVTPSLASSLYLMLMHFITGSYQDVYKMMESCVSEELTPEEQQIFNQLEFLGNDYHPDAHACRLKLSVVTVGLGEESTMKCPWSVAEEMEEYAKKHVFVSSACRLTTEEELLLLQLCKPDARGRLSLTLLNRKAFVTAVSSLATLPDNKSLTVKLGTERPPTIENFDRGDDMTIINNPKKTMISAKLFGAAYNRPEEEQIAYGGLKALGFINAALNSGIELSSSRYGFPLMYDLLTNTVAFKLNPSDRPHNWGRILFRMLPPSDFKNGSAEMSVLRILAENPNIAGHPNLPKFHIDSGMNKIKGMFQGKD
;
A
#
# COMPACT_ATOMS: atom_id res chain seq x y z
N PHE A 1 21.04 31.21 -12.39
CA PHE A 1 22.48 31.46 -12.18
C PHE A 1 22.97 32.46 -13.22
N VAL A 2 24.15 33.05 -13.03
CA VAL A 2 24.82 33.93 -14.00
C VAL A 2 26.15 33.30 -14.38
N VAL A 3 26.51 33.32 -15.67
CA VAL A 3 27.83 32.87 -16.14
C VAL A 3 28.75 34.08 -16.22
N LEU A 4 29.93 33.98 -15.60
CA LEU A 4 30.96 34.99 -15.58
C LEU A 4 32.18 34.49 -16.37
N GLN A 5 32.93 35.42 -16.97
CA GLN A 5 34.19 35.13 -17.64
C GLN A 5 35.23 36.13 -17.17
N ASN A 6 36.42 35.65 -16.80
CA ASN A 6 37.54 36.53 -16.43
C ASN A 6 38.35 36.97 -17.69
N ALA A 7 39.38 37.79 -17.50
CA ALA A 7 40.24 38.25 -18.59
C ALA A 7 41.08 37.13 -19.24
N GLU A 8 41.27 36.00 -18.54
CA GLU A 8 42.02 34.82 -19.01
C GLU A 8 41.14 33.80 -19.76
N ASN A 9 39.85 34.11 -19.93
CA ASN A 9 38.79 33.25 -20.50
C ASN A 9 38.33 32.08 -19.64
N ASP A 10 38.68 32.04 -18.35
CA ASP A 10 38.09 31.09 -17.42
C ASP A 10 36.62 31.44 -17.16
N LEU A 11 35.78 30.41 -17.11
CA LEU A 11 34.34 30.55 -16.91
C LEU A 11 33.96 30.18 -15.49
N PHE A 12 32.99 30.91 -14.94
CA PHE A 12 32.46 30.66 -13.60
C PHE A 12 30.94 30.73 -13.61
N ILE A 13 30.29 29.97 -12.74
CA ILE A 13 28.85 30.07 -12.48
C ILE A 13 28.65 30.72 -11.12
N LEU A 14 27.98 31.87 -11.11
CA LEU A 14 27.52 32.52 -9.89
C LEU A 14 26.08 32.07 -9.58
N MET A 15 25.90 31.44 -8.42
CA MET A 15 24.62 30.98 -7.93
C MET A 15 24.26 31.75 -6.64
N PRO A 16 23.04 32.32 -6.54
CA PRO A 16 22.63 33.03 -5.33
C PRO A 16 22.43 32.03 -4.19
N GLY A 17 23.14 32.22 -3.07
CA GLY A 17 22.94 31.41 -1.86
C GLY A 17 21.78 31.92 -1.01
N CYS A 18 21.52 33.24 -1.04
CA CYS A 18 20.53 33.93 -0.19
C CYS A 18 19.04 33.62 -0.46
N ALA A 19 18.74 32.56 -1.20
CA ALA A 19 17.38 32.11 -1.43
C ALA A 19 17.26 30.62 -1.13
N LEU A 20 16.30 30.28 -0.27
CA LEU A 20 16.01 28.92 0.13
C LEU A 20 15.47 28.14 -1.08
N PRO A 21 16.17 27.10 -1.56
CA PRO A 21 15.70 26.33 -2.70
C PRO A 21 14.63 25.32 -2.25
N ARG A 22 13.50 25.31 -2.96
CA ARG A 22 12.40 24.36 -2.74
C ARG A 22 11.94 23.78 -4.06
N ARG A 23 11.44 22.55 -4.01
CA ARG A 23 10.71 21.96 -5.13
C ARG A 23 9.25 22.40 -5.09
N LEU A 24 8.73 22.89 -6.21
CA LEU A 24 7.32 23.22 -6.33
C LEU A 24 6.52 21.95 -6.61
N HIS A 25 5.74 21.50 -5.63
CA HIS A 25 4.75 20.45 -5.84
C HIS A 25 3.48 21.06 -6.40
N THR A 26 3.19 20.78 -7.67
CA THR A 26 1.87 21.04 -8.25
C THR A 26 0.97 19.84 -8.00
N ASP A 27 -0.29 20.07 -7.63
CA ASP A 27 -1.27 19.01 -7.34
C ASP A 27 -1.27 17.94 -8.44
N GLY A 28 -1.05 16.69 -8.03
CA GLY A 28 -1.01 15.52 -8.92
C GLY A 28 0.35 15.17 -9.53
N SER A 29 1.37 16.03 -9.47
CA SER A 29 2.70 15.74 -10.02
C SER A 29 3.75 15.54 -8.92
N ARG A 30 3.97 14.27 -8.54
CA ARG A 30 5.06 13.86 -7.63
C ARG A 30 6.44 13.89 -8.29
N LEU A 31 6.50 14.18 -9.60
CA LEU A 31 7.71 14.24 -10.43
C LEU A 31 8.05 15.67 -10.89
N SER A 32 7.41 16.69 -10.31
CA SER A 32 7.75 18.08 -10.62
C SER A 32 9.22 18.37 -10.30
N VAL A 33 9.94 18.97 -11.24
CA VAL A 33 11.35 19.39 -11.10
C VAL A 33 11.51 20.91 -11.07
N GLN A 34 10.40 21.63 -10.87
CA GLN A 34 10.42 23.09 -10.86
C GLN A 34 11.01 23.61 -9.54
N VAL A 35 12.01 24.48 -9.65
CA VAL A 35 12.68 25.13 -8.52
C VAL A 35 11.96 26.42 -8.15
N LEU A 36 11.71 26.59 -6.86
CA LEU A 36 11.32 27.85 -6.23
C LEU A 36 12.49 28.34 -5.35
N LEU A 37 12.84 29.61 -5.45
CA LEU A 37 13.87 30.24 -4.63
C LEU A 37 13.20 31.26 -3.69
N ASP A 38 12.99 30.90 -2.42
CA ASP A 38 12.35 31.78 -1.45
C ASP A 38 13.36 32.71 -0.78
N ARG A 39 13.26 34.01 -1.08
CA ARG A 39 14.12 35.07 -0.55
C ARG A 39 13.60 35.70 0.74
N ARG A 40 12.46 35.24 1.25
CA ARG A 40 11.80 35.83 2.44
C ARG A 40 12.13 35.08 3.72
N ASN A 41 12.80 33.95 3.61
CA ASN A 41 13.19 33.16 4.77
C ASN A 41 14.39 33.82 5.46
N GLN A 42 14.12 34.52 6.56
CA GLN A 42 15.15 35.25 7.30
C GLN A 42 16.14 34.31 7.99
N GLU A 43 15.67 33.20 8.55
CA GLU A 43 16.52 32.17 9.17
C GLU A 43 17.57 31.63 8.19
N TRP A 44 17.15 31.34 6.96
CA TRP A 44 18.05 30.89 5.89
C TRP A 44 19.14 31.93 5.56
N ILE A 45 18.73 33.20 5.49
CA ILE A 45 19.63 34.32 5.18
C ILE A 45 20.62 34.57 6.33
N ASP A 46 20.18 34.44 7.57
CA ASP A 46 20.99 34.70 8.76
C ASP A 46 22.04 33.59 8.99
N ASN A 47 21.72 32.35 8.60
CA ASN A 47 22.65 31.21 8.65
C ASN A 47 23.66 31.20 7.50
N ILE A 48 23.42 31.96 6.42
CA ILE A 48 24.42 32.16 5.37
C ILE A 48 25.46 33.14 5.89
N GLY A 49 26.73 32.78 5.77
CA GLY A 49 27.85 33.63 6.17
C GLY A 49 27.91 34.96 5.39
N GLU A 50 29.05 35.65 5.51
CA GLU A 50 29.25 36.95 4.83
C GLU A 50 29.08 36.86 3.30
N VAL A 51 29.45 35.72 2.73
CA VAL A 51 29.40 35.47 1.29
C VAL A 51 28.04 34.90 0.89
N ARG A 52 27.22 35.72 0.23
CA ARG A 52 25.82 35.38 -0.11
C ARG A 52 25.62 34.66 -1.45
N CYS A 53 26.70 34.30 -2.13
CA CYS A 53 26.70 33.67 -3.44
C CYS A 53 27.76 32.59 -3.53
N TYR A 54 27.44 31.47 -4.16
CA TYR A 54 28.42 30.45 -4.50
C TYR A 54 28.97 30.72 -5.90
N LEU A 55 30.30 30.73 -6.03
CA LEU A 55 31.00 30.86 -7.29
C LEU A 55 31.64 29.52 -7.64
N TYR A 56 31.18 28.90 -8.72
CA TYR A 56 31.66 27.61 -9.20
C TYR A 56 32.53 27.79 -10.44
N PRO A 57 33.85 27.57 -10.36
CA PRO A 57 34.70 27.52 -11.54
C PRO A 57 34.27 26.39 -12.48
N ILE A 58 34.21 26.67 -13.77
CA ILE A 58 34.00 25.66 -14.81
C ILE A 58 35.38 25.15 -15.22
N HIS A 59 35.60 23.84 -15.13
CA HIS A 59 36.86 23.24 -15.59
C HIS A 59 37.10 23.54 -17.09
N ASN A 60 38.37 23.62 -17.52
CA ASN A 60 38.74 23.99 -18.90
C ASN A 60 38.13 23.08 -19.97
N SER A 61 37.81 21.82 -19.63
CA SER A 61 37.08 20.90 -20.51
C SER A 61 35.58 21.23 -20.69
N ARG A 62 35.07 22.18 -19.90
CA ARG A 62 33.65 22.58 -19.80
C ARG A 62 32.70 21.44 -19.43
N SER A 63 33.23 20.39 -18.80
CA SER A 63 32.47 19.16 -18.52
C SER A 63 31.98 19.05 -17.09
N PHE A 64 32.56 19.80 -16.14
CA PHE A 64 32.17 19.76 -14.74
C PHE A 64 32.48 21.09 -14.03
N LEU A 65 31.81 21.28 -12.90
CA LEU A 65 31.99 22.41 -11.99
C LEU A 65 32.91 22.00 -10.85
N VAL A 66 33.74 22.95 -10.39
CA VAL A 66 34.55 22.79 -9.18
C VAL A 66 33.82 23.41 -8.01
N THR A 67 33.75 22.68 -6.90
CA THR A 67 33.09 23.11 -5.66
C THR A 67 34.16 23.51 -4.64
N PRO A 68 34.36 24.81 -4.38
CA PRO A 68 35.48 25.30 -3.55
C PRO A 68 35.33 24.99 -2.05
N SER A 69 34.12 24.69 -1.58
CA SER A 69 33.82 24.35 -0.18
C SER A 69 32.73 23.29 -0.08
N LEU A 70 32.61 22.64 1.09
CA LEU A 70 31.54 21.67 1.36
C LEU A 70 30.15 22.31 1.25
N ALA A 71 29.94 23.50 1.80
CA ALA A 71 28.71 24.27 1.61
C ALA A 71 28.34 24.44 0.12
N SER A 72 29.33 24.77 -0.72
CA SER A 72 29.11 24.90 -2.17
C SER A 72 28.74 23.57 -2.83
N SER A 73 29.36 22.46 -2.42
CA SER A 73 29.06 21.11 -2.90
C SER A 73 27.65 20.69 -2.52
N LEU A 74 27.28 20.84 -1.24
CA LEU A 74 25.96 20.51 -0.72
C LEU A 74 24.87 21.32 -1.41
N TYR A 75 25.09 22.62 -1.61
CA TYR A 75 24.13 23.49 -2.27
C TYR A 75 23.92 23.10 -3.73
N LEU A 76 25.01 22.83 -4.47
CA LEU A 76 24.93 22.41 -5.87
C LEU A 76 24.27 21.03 -6.00
N MET A 77 24.61 20.09 -5.12
CA MET A 77 23.96 18.78 -5.04
C MET A 77 22.46 18.92 -4.78
N LEU A 78 22.05 19.75 -3.83
CA LEU A 78 20.65 20.03 -3.51
C LEU A 78 19.91 20.59 -4.74
N MET A 79 20.52 21.52 -5.47
CA MET A 79 19.95 22.09 -6.69
C MET A 79 19.80 21.03 -7.80
N HIS A 80 20.80 20.16 -8.00
CA HIS A 80 20.69 19.02 -8.91
C HIS A 80 19.58 18.06 -8.49
N PHE A 81 19.43 17.81 -7.20
CA PHE A 81 18.37 16.96 -6.67
C PHE A 81 16.99 17.56 -6.97
N ILE A 82 16.77 18.85 -6.66
CA ILE A 82 15.49 19.53 -6.91
C ILE A 82 15.13 19.51 -8.40
N THR A 83 16.12 19.71 -9.28
CA THR A 83 15.94 19.74 -10.74
C THR A 83 15.88 18.36 -11.40
N GLY A 84 16.10 17.27 -10.65
CA GLY A 84 16.03 15.90 -11.17
C GLY A 84 17.28 15.44 -11.92
N SER A 85 18.40 16.16 -11.81
CA SER A 85 19.71 15.73 -12.35
C SER A 85 20.38 14.68 -11.44
N TYR A 86 19.70 13.54 -11.24
CA TYR A 86 20.13 12.52 -10.27
C TYR A 86 21.50 11.93 -10.55
N GLN A 87 21.92 11.83 -11.81
CA GLN A 87 23.26 11.36 -12.16
C GLN A 87 24.35 12.28 -11.59
N ASP A 88 24.13 13.59 -11.61
CA ASP A 88 25.10 14.55 -11.07
C ASP A 88 25.07 14.54 -9.54
N VAL A 89 23.89 14.39 -8.94
CA VAL A 89 23.75 14.11 -7.50
C VAL A 89 24.58 12.89 -7.11
N TYR A 90 24.40 11.76 -7.80
CA TYR A 90 25.04 10.49 -7.47
C TYR A 90 26.58 10.61 -7.51
N LYS A 91 27.14 11.33 -8.49
CA LYS A 91 28.58 11.58 -8.60
C LYS A 91 29.13 12.47 -7.48
N MET A 92 28.34 13.44 -7.01
CA MET A 92 28.80 14.43 -6.04
C MET A 92 28.71 13.94 -4.58
N MET A 93 27.91 12.91 -4.30
CA MET A 93 27.60 12.43 -2.95
C MET A 93 28.84 12.20 -2.08
N GLU A 94 29.87 11.54 -2.61
CA GLU A 94 31.09 11.21 -1.84
C GLU A 94 31.89 12.45 -1.41
N SER A 95 31.78 13.55 -2.17
CA SER A 95 32.41 14.84 -1.85
C SER A 95 31.58 15.72 -0.90
N CYS A 96 30.38 15.26 -0.53
CA CYS A 96 29.41 15.98 0.28
C CYS A 96 29.30 15.43 1.71
N VAL A 97 30.37 14.80 2.23
CA VAL A 97 30.39 14.16 3.56
C VAL A 97 31.41 14.84 4.46
N SER A 98 31.02 15.10 5.71
CA SER A 98 31.88 15.65 6.77
C SER A 98 31.45 15.12 8.14
N GLU A 99 32.37 15.09 9.09
CA GLU A 99 32.10 14.70 10.49
C GLU A 99 31.28 15.78 11.21
N GLU A 100 31.61 17.05 10.97
CA GLU A 100 30.94 18.22 11.53
C GLU A 100 30.45 19.14 10.42
N LEU A 101 29.25 19.71 10.61
CA LEU A 101 28.66 20.68 9.69
C LEU A 101 28.60 22.06 10.37
N THR A 102 28.99 23.08 9.63
CA THR A 102 28.70 24.47 9.99
C THR A 102 27.19 24.76 9.94
N PRO A 103 26.69 25.85 10.56
CA PRO A 103 25.27 26.20 10.48
C PRO A 103 24.75 26.33 9.03
N GLU A 104 25.57 26.87 8.14
CA GLU A 104 25.27 26.98 6.70
C GLU A 104 25.13 25.61 6.03
N GLU A 105 26.05 24.69 6.29
CA GLU A 105 26.02 23.34 5.71
C GLU A 105 24.87 22.51 6.26
N GLN A 106 24.62 22.62 7.57
CA GLN A 106 23.53 21.91 8.24
C GLN A 106 22.17 22.33 7.69
N GLN A 107 21.93 23.63 7.49
CA GLN A 107 20.65 24.08 6.95
C GLN A 107 20.41 23.59 5.51
N ILE A 108 21.48 23.50 4.69
CA ILE A 108 21.43 22.97 3.32
C ILE A 108 21.11 21.47 3.39
N PHE A 109 21.82 20.73 4.23
CA PHE A 109 21.61 19.29 4.42
C PHE A 109 20.18 18.99 4.91
N ASN A 110 19.65 19.78 5.84
CA ASN A 110 18.29 19.62 6.34
C ASN A 110 17.23 19.81 5.23
N GLN A 111 17.53 20.51 4.13
CA GLN A 111 16.59 20.61 3.01
C GLN A 111 16.35 19.28 2.30
N LEU A 112 17.22 18.28 2.49
CA LEU A 112 17.04 16.95 1.93
C LEU A 112 15.78 16.24 2.45
N GLU A 113 15.28 16.63 3.63
CA GLU A 113 14.01 16.10 4.17
C GLU A 113 12.84 16.35 3.23
N PHE A 114 12.77 17.54 2.61
CA PHE A 114 11.71 17.88 1.66
C PHE A 114 11.78 17.06 0.36
N LEU A 115 12.91 16.42 0.08
CA LEU A 115 13.13 15.56 -1.07
C LEU A 115 12.75 14.10 -0.80
N GLY A 116 12.32 13.74 0.42
CA GLY A 116 11.83 12.40 0.77
C GLY A 116 10.57 11.99 -0.02
N ASN A 117 9.78 12.96 -0.50
CA ASN A 117 8.57 12.70 -1.29
C ASN A 117 8.82 12.51 -2.80
N ASP A 118 10.08 12.47 -3.22
CA ASP A 118 10.44 12.20 -4.61
C ASP A 118 10.47 10.68 -4.88
N TYR A 119 9.48 10.20 -5.65
CA TYR A 119 9.30 8.78 -5.97
C TYR A 119 9.99 8.35 -7.27
N HIS A 120 10.82 9.19 -7.88
CA HIS A 120 11.62 8.82 -9.04
C HIS A 120 12.57 7.65 -8.69
N PRO A 121 12.76 6.64 -9.57
CA PRO A 121 13.64 5.50 -9.29
C PRO A 121 15.06 5.92 -8.91
N ASP A 122 15.64 6.88 -9.63
CA ASP A 122 16.99 7.38 -9.33
C ASP A 122 17.04 8.25 -8.06
N ALA A 123 15.92 8.84 -7.64
CA ALA A 123 15.87 9.57 -6.37
C ALA A 123 16.05 8.62 -5.17
N HIS A 124 15.38 7.46 -5.20
CA HIS A 124 15.59 6.39 -4.22
C HIS A 124 17.06 5.96 -4.19
N ALA A 125 17.68 5.77 -5.35
CA ALA A 125 19.07 5.37 -5.45
C ALA A 125 20.04 6.42 -4.90
N CYS A 126 19.83 7.71 -5.19
CA CYS A 126 20.62 8.80 -4.63
C CYS A 126 20.46 8.92 -3.11
N ARG A 127 19.25 8.79 -2.58
CA ARG A 127 19.00 8.79 -1.12
C ARG A 127 19.71 7.64 -0.42
N LEU A 128 19.65 6.44 -1.01
CA LEU A 128 20.39 5.28 -0.51
C LEU A 128 21.90 5.47 -0.60
N LYS A 129 22.42 6.04 -1.70
CA LYS A 129 23.85 6.35 -1.85
C LYS A 129 24.32 7.34 -0.79
N LEU A 130 23.52 8.36 -0.47
CA LEU A 130 23.82 9.26 0.66
C LEU A 130 23.91 8.47 1.97
N SER A 131 22.94 7.60 2.23
CA SER A 131 22.95 6.77 3.44
C SER A 131 24.19 5.87 3.53
N VAL A 132 24.70 5.35 2.39
CA VAL A 132 25.97 4.60 2.38
C VAL A 132 27.13 5.50 2.77
N VAL A 133 27.26 6.68 2.18
CA VAL A 133 28.44 7.53 2.43
C VAL A 133 28.41 8.17 3.83
N THR A 134 27.23 8.31 4.46
CA THR A 134 27.12 8.86 5.82
C THR A 134 27.08 7.80 6.92
N VAL A 135 26.85 6.51 6.64
CA VAL A 135 26.70 5.48 7.69
C VAL A 135 27.92 5.36 8.60
N GLY A 136 29.12 5.59 8.05
CA GLY A 136 30.38 5.49 8.80
C GLY A 136 30.57 6.57 9.87
N LEU A 137 29.79 7.66 9.82
CA LEU A 137 29.89 8.78 10.76
C LEU A 137 29.28 8.47 12.14
N GLY A 138 28.53 7.37 12.27
CA GLY A 138 27.95 6.94 13.54
C GLY A 138 26.66 7.66 13.95
N GLU A 139 26.06 7.22 15.06
CA GLU A 139 24.74 7.68 15.51
C GLU A 139 24.73 9.12 16.07
N GLU A 140 25.88 9.66 16.45
CA GLU A 140 26.02 11.04 16.95
C GLU A 140 26.34 12.05 15.84
N SER A 141 26.42 11.60 14.59
CA SER A 141 26.69 12.47 13.45
C SER A 141 25.61 13.53 13.26
N THR A 142 26.03 14.71 12.80
CA THR A 142 25.16 15.80 12.34
C THR A 142 24.49 15.50 10.98
N MET A 143 25.04 14.55 10.20
CA MET A 143 24.56 14.16 8.87
C MET A 143 23.57 12.99 8.89
N LYS A 144 22.49 13.11 9.67
CA LYS A 144 21.46 12.07 9.75
C LYS A 144 20.51 12.12 8.55
N CYS A 145 20.49 11.06 7.76
CA CYS A 145 19.52 10.93 6.67
C CYS A 145 18.08 10.97 7.22
N PRO A 146 17.20 11.83 6.67
CA PRO A 146 15.84 12.01 7.20
C PRO A 146 14.84 10.91 6.78
N TRP A 147 15.27 9.94 5.97
CA TRP A 147 14.45 8.84 5.48
C TRP A 147 14.81 7.49 6.11
N SER A 148 13.86 6.56 6.05
CA SER A 148 14.10 5.17 6.44
C SER A 148 14.83 4.42 5.33
N VAL A 149 16.04 3.92 5.62
CA VAL A 149 16.81 3.07 4.70
C VAL A 149 15.99 1.85 4.25
N ALA A 150 15.19 1.26 5.15
CA ALA A 150 14.37 0.09 4.81
C ALA A 150 13.27 0.41 3.79
N GLU A 151 12.59 1.54 3.96
CA GLU A 151 11.53 1.99 3.03
C GLU A 151 12.11 2.36 1.67
N GLU A 152 13.22 3.11 1.65
CA GLU A 152 13.93 3.49 0.44
C GLU A 152 14.47 2.26 -0.31
N MET A 153 15.05 1.30 0.41
CA MET A 153 15.57 0.06 -0.18
C MET A 153 14.45 -0.80 -0.78
N GLU A 154 13.27 -0.80 -0.16
CA GLU A 154 12.12 -1.53 -0.68
C GLU A 154 11.61 -0.92 -2.00
N GLU A 155 11.49 0.40 -2.05
CA GLU A 155 11.08 1.10 -3.27
C GLU A 155 12.14 1.02 -4.37
N TYR A 156 13.42 1.12 -4.02
CA TYR A 156 14.53 0.88 -4.94
C TYR A 156 14.48 -0.55 -5.51
N ALA A 157 14.28 -1.57 -4.68
CA ALA A 157 14.20 -2.96 -5.13
C ALA A 157 13.01 -3.21 -6.06
N LYS A 158 11.83 -2.64 -5.77
CA LYS A 158 10.64 -2.70 -6.63
C LYS A 158 10.87 -2.03 -7.98
N LYS A 159 11.60 -0.91 -7.99
CA LYS A 159 11.84 -0.07 -9.17
C LYS A 159 13.20 -0.32 -9.84
N HIS A 160 13.96 -1.32 -9.38
CA HIS A 160 15.36 -1.54 -9.78
C HIS A 160 15.57 -1.57 -11.31
N VAL A 161 14.62 -2.15 -12.05
CA VAL A 161 14.68 -2.22 -13.52
C VAL A 161 14.59 -0.85 -14.20
N PHE A 162 14.03 0.14 -13.52
CA PHE A 162 13.88 1.53 -13.98
C PHE A 162 14.96 2.46 -13.42
N VAL A 163 15.85 1.97 -12.55
CA VAL A 163 16.99 2.75 -12.07
C VAL A 163 18.04 2.85 -13.18
N SER A 164 18.40 4.09 -13.53
CA SER A 164 19.42 4.43 -14.50
C SER A 164 20.76 3.81 -14.09
N SER A 165 21.50 3.26 -15.05
CA SER A 165 22.78 2.60 -14.77
C SER A 165 23.79 3.49 -14.03
N ALA A 166 23.76 4.79 -14.30
CA ALA A 166 24.65 5.76 -13.67
C ALA A 166 24.33 6.05 -12.18
N CYS A 167 23.14 5.66 -11.72
CA CYS A 167 22.69 5.83 -10.33
C CYS A 167 22.55 4.49 -9.59
N ARG A 168 22.93 3.36 -10.21
CA ARG A 168 22.82 2.06 -9.55
C ARG A 168 23.87 1.91 -8.47
N LEU A 169 23.42 1.45 -7.32
CA LEU A 169 24.27 1.07 -6.20
C LEU A 169 25.14 -0.12 -6.61
N THR A 170 26.36 -0.18 -6.08
CA THR A 170 27.21 -1.36 -6.23
C THR A 170 26.66 -2.53 -5.41
N THR A 171 27.18 -3.73 -5.68
CA THR A 171 26.75 -4.93 -4.94
C THR A 171 27.09 -4.80 -3.45
N GLU A 172 28.24 -4.20 -3.13
CA GLU A 172 28.72 -3.95 -1.78
C GLU A 172 27.85 -2.93 -1.04
N GLU A 173 27.50 -1.83 -1.72
CA GLU A 173 26.60 -0.80 -1.21
C GLU A 173 25.22 -1.36 -0.88
N GLU A 174 24.64 -2.15 -1.79
CA GLU A 174 23.34 -2.78 -1.55
C GLU A 174 23.39 -3.77 -0.37
N LEU A 175 24.45 -4.57 -0.25
CA LEU A 175 24.60 -5.49 0.87
C LEU A 175 24.70 -4.74 2.20
N LEU A 176 25.45 -3.65 2.25
CA LEU A 176 25.55 -2.79 3.42
C LEU A 176 24.16 -2.25 3.82
N LEU A 177 23.43 -1.65 2.88
CA LEU A 177 22.09 -1.10 3.14
C LEU A 177 21.10 -2.18 3.60
N LEU A 178 21.14 -3.37 2.99
CA LEU A 178 20.30 -4.51 3.38
C LEU A 178 20.65 -5.10 4.76
N GLN A 179 21.85 -4.85 5.28
CA GLN A 179 22.22 -5.17 6.65
C GLN A 179 21.68 -4.12 7.64
N LEU A 180 21.57 -2.87 7.21
CA LEU A 180 21.02 -1.76 8.01
C LEU A 180 19.48 -1.76 8.07
N CYS A 181 18.82 -2.46 7.14
CA CYS A 181 17.37 -2.60 7.13
C CYS A 181 16.87 -3.28 8.43
N LYS A 182 16.11 -2.54 9.24
CA LYS A 182 15.50 -3.06 10.46
C LYS A 182 14.24 -3.88 10.12
N PRO A 183 13.98 -5.01 10.80
CA PRO A 183 12.75 -5.77 10.63
C PRO A 183 11.52 -4.96 11.07
N ASP A 184 10.35 -5.32 10.55
CA ASP A 184 9.07 -4.74 10.96
C ASP A 184 8.73 -5.05 12.44
N ALA A 185 7.59 -4.56 12.92
CA ALA A 185 7.10 -4.84 14.28
C ALA A 185 6.90 -6.34 14.58
N ARG A 186 6.87 -7.20 13.55
CA ARG A 186 6.77 -8.66 13.67
C ARG A 186 8.15 -9.35 13.60
N GLY A 187 9.22 -8.56 13.59
CA GLY A 187 10.60 -9.03 13.54
C GLY A 187 11.01 -9.56 12.17
N ARG A 188 10.32 -9.22 11.08
CA ARG A 188 10.62 -9.74 9.73
C ARG A 188 10.87 -8.62 8.72
N LEU A 189 11.84 -8.85 7.83
CA LEU A 189 12.00 -8.04 6.62
C LEU A 189 10.91 -8.39 5.60
N SER A 190 10.53 -7.43 4.76
CA SER A 190 9.60 -7.68 3.66
C SER A 190 10.17 -8.71 2.68
N LEU A 191 9.28 -9.43 1.98
CA LEU A 191 9.70 -10.47 1.03
C LEU A 191 10.58 -9.90 -0.08
N THR A 192 10.29 -8.67 -0.53
CA THR A 192 11.09 -7.92 -1.49
C THR A 192 12.53 -7.76 -1.03
N LEU A 193 12.75 -7.30 0.20
CA LEU A 193 14.09 -7.10 0.76
C LEU A 193 14.81 -8.42 1.00
N LEU A 194 14.11 -9.45 1.48
CA LEU A 194 14.67 -10.79 1.66
C LEU A 194 15.16 -11.39 0.33
N ASN A 195 14.34 -11.28 -0.72
CA ASN A 195 14.67 -11.75 -2.05
C ASN A 195 15.83 -10.95 -2.65
N ARG A 196 15.83 -9.62 -2.49
CA ARG A 196 16.93 -8.78 -2.97
C ARG A 196 18.23 -9.13 -2.25
N LYS A 197 18.22 -9.32 -0.93
CA LYS A 197 19.39 -9.76 -0.15
C LYS A 197 19.92 -11.10 -0.63
N ALA A 198 19.06 -12.10 -0.79
CA ALA A 198 19.47 -13.41 -1.29
C ALA A 198 20.12 -13.31 -2.69
N PHE A 199 19.54 -12.49 -3.57
CA PHE A 199 20.07 -12.26 -4.91
C PHE A 199 21.43 -11.54 -4.90
N VAL A 200 21.54 -10.41 -4.20
CA VAL A 200 22.78 -9.61 -4.17
C VAL A 200 23.92 -10.38 -3.49
N THR A 201 23.64 -11.13 -2.42
CA THR A 201 24.64 -12.01 -1.78
C THR A 201 25.15 -13.09 -2.75
N ALA A 202 24.25 -13.66 -3.56
CA ALA A 202 24.61 -14.63 -4.58
C ALA A 202 25.47 -14.00 -5.68
N VAL A 203 25.13 -12.80 -6.15
CA VAL A 203 25.91 -12.05 -7.15
C VAL A 203 27.31 -11.74 -6.64
N SER A 204 27.45 -11.30 -5.38
CA SER A 204 28.76 -11.06 -4.76
C SER A 204 29.63 -12.33 -4.74
N SER A 205 29.01 -13.51 -4.57
CA SER A 205 29.71 -14.80 -4.58
C SER A 205 30.01 -15.33 -5.99
N LEU A 206 29.47 -14.74 -7.06
CA LEU A 206 29.78 -15.17 -8.43
C LEU A 206 31.23 -14.85 -8.81
N ALA A 207 31.79 -13.76 -8.29
CA ALA A 207 33.17 -13.36 -8.56
C ALA A 207 34.21 -14.40 -8.09
N THR A 208 33.84 -15.26 -7.14
CA THR A 208 34.70 -16.33 -6.60
C THR A 208 34.35 -17.72 -7.15
N LEU A 209 33.32 -17.81 -7.99
CA LEU A 209 32.82 -19.07 -8.52
C LEU A 209 33.62 -19.45 -9.80
N PRO A 210 34.03 -20.72 -9.98
CA PRO A 210 34.62 -21.16 -11.24
C PRO A 210 33.65 -21.03 -12.42
N ASP A 211 34.15 -20.69 -13.61
CA ASP A 211 33.36 -20.41 -14.83
C ASP A 211 32.35 -21.51 -15.23
N ASN A 212 32.62 -22.76 -14.83
CA ASN A 212 31.76 -23.90 -15.15
C ASN A 212 30.73 -24.24 -14.06
N LYS A 213 30.59 -23.42 -13.03
CA LYS A 213 29.60 -23.61 -11.97
C LYS A 213 28.52 -22.54 -12.03
N SER A 214 27.33 -22.90 -11.59
CA SER A 214 26.20 -21.97 -11.45
C SER A 214 25.73 -21.95 -10.00
N LEU A 215 25.21 -20.79 -9.57
CA LEU A 215 24.62 -20.62 -8.26
C LEU A 215 23.09 -20.55 -8.38
N THR A 216 22.39 -21.41 -7.64
CA THR A 216 20.92 -21.41 -7.58
C THR A 216 20.47 -20.67 -6.33
N VAL A 217 19.71 -19.58 -6.51
CA VAL A 217 19.15 -18.79 -5.41
C VAL A 217 17.69 -19.17 -5.20
N LYS A 218 17.33 -19.54 -3.97
CA LYS A 218 15.94 -19.77 -3.59
C LYS A 218 15.32 -18.46 -3.15
N LEU A 219 14.39 -17.94 -3.95
CA LEU A 219 13.61 -16.75 -3.61
C LEU A 219 12.30 -17.18 -2.95
N GLY A 220 11.87 -16.42 -1.94
CA GLY A 220 10.56 -16.59 -1.35
C GLY A 220 9.48 -16.04 -2.29
N THR A 221 8.31 -16.66 -2.25
CA THR A 221 7.13 -16.25 -3.03
C THR A 221 5.95 -16.08 -2.08
N GLU A 222 5.13 -15.06 -2.31
CA GLU A 222 3.84 -14.98 -1.66
C GLU A 222 2.97 -16.09 -2.22
N ARG A 223 2.39 -16.90 -1.32
CA ARG A 223 1.38 -17.85 -1.75
C ARG A 223 0.15 -17.04 -2.13
N PRO A 224 -0.36 -17.15 -3.37
CA PRO A 224 -1.61 -16.51 -3.70
C PRO A 224 -2.69 -17.03 -2.73
N PRO A 225 -3.65 -16.18 -2.32
CA PRO A 225 -4.74 -16.63 -1.48
C PRO A 225 -5.45 -17.79 -2.18
N THR A 226 -5.74 -18.87 -1.45
CA THR A 226 -6.56 -19.96 -1.98
C THR A 226 -7.97 -19.44 -2.22
N ILE A 227 -8.33 -19.21 -3.48
CA ILE A 227 -9.68 -18.83 -3.86
C ILE A 227 -10.50 -20.10 -4.05
N GLU A 228 -11.43 -20.33 -3.14
CA GLU A 228 -12.34 -21.47 -3.22
C GLU A 228 -13.47 -21.18 -4.20
N ASN A 229 -13.64 -22.03 -5.21
CA ASN A 229 -14.70 -21.85 -6.18
C ASN A 229 -16.07 -22.21 -5.58
N PHE A 230 -16.96 -21.22 -5.53
CA PHE A 230 -18.36 -21.35 -5.12
C PHE A 230 -19.21 -22.06 -6.19
N ASP A 231 -18.95 -21.73 -7.46
CA ASP A 231 -19.59 -22.28 -8.66
C ASP A 231 -18.94 -23.62 -9.02
N ARG A 232 -19.10 -24.58 -8.11
CA ARG A 232 -18.83 -26.00 -8.36
C ARG A 232 -19.89 -26.51 -9.33
N GLY A 233 -19.55 -27.55 -10.10
CA GLY A 233 -20.47 -28.22 -11.02
C GLY A 233 -21.73 -28.76 -10.33
N ASP A 234 -22.52 -29.55 -11.04
CA ASP A 234 -23.87 -29.97 -10.62
C ASP A 234 -23.99 -30.36 -9.14
N ASP A 235 -24.98 -29.77 -8.46
CA ASP A 235 -25.24 -30.08 -7.06
C ASP A 235 -25.89 -31.47 -6.92
N MET A 236 -25.06 -32.46 -6.61
CA MET A 236 -25.47 -33.85 -6.37
C MET A 236 -25.64 -34.17 -4.87
N THR A 237 -25.67 -33.16 -3.99
CA THR A 237 -25.68 -33.34 -2.52
C THR A 237 -26.81 -34.25 -2.06
N ILE A 238 -28.03 -34.00 -2.53
CA ILE A 238 -29.23 -34.75 -2.12
C ILE A 238 -29.17 -36.20 -2.62
N ILE A 239 -28.68 -36.40 -3.84
CA ILE A 239 -28.57 -37.73 -4.48
C ILE A 239 -27.49 -38.56 -3.77
N ASN A 240 -26.34 -37.94 -3.50
CA ASN A 240 -25.18 -38.63 -2.93
C ASN A 240 -25.30 -38.87 -1.42
N ASN A 241 -26.06 -38.04 -0.70
CA ASN A 241 -26.20 -38.18 0.75
C ASN A 241 -27.63 -37.86 1.24
N PRO A 242 -28.60 -38.74 0.96
CA PRO A 242 -30.00 -38.53 1.33
C PRO A 242 -30.26 -38.51 2.84
N LYS A 243 -29.29 -38.92 3.67
CA LYS A 243 -29.42 -38.88 5.15
C LYS A 243 -29.11 -37.50 5.75
N LYS A 244 -28.41 -36.62 5.01
CA LYS A 244 -28.09 -35.24 5.43
C LYS A 244 -29.22 -34.23 5.21
N THR A 245 -30.40 -34.65 4.74
CA THR A 245 -31.45 -33.76 4.22
C THR A 245 -32.54 -33.36 5.21
N MET A 246 -32.56 -33.90 6.44
CA MET A 246 -33.78 -33.88 7.28
C MET A 246 -33.65 -33.24 8.67
N ILE A 247 -32.49 -32.69 9.06
CA ILE A 247 -32.24 -32.36 10.49
C ILE A 247 -32.45 -30.87 10.85
N SER A 248 -32.32 -29.92 9.92
CA SER A 248 -32.19 -28.50 10.32
C SER A 248 -33.51 -27.70 10.41
N ALA A 249 -34.60 -28.16 9.78
CA ALA A 249 -35.83 -27.36 9.66
C ALA A 249 -36.43 -26.99 11.03
N LYS A 250 -36.17 -27.79 12.07
CA LYS A 250 -36.57 -27.49 13.46
C LYS A 250 -35.66 -26.49 14.17
N LEU A 251 -34.43 -26.29 13.72
CA LEU A 251 -33.42 -25.46 14.39
C LEU A 251 -33.55 -23.97 14.01
N PHE A 252 -33.94 -23.68 12.77
CA PHE A 252 -34.04 -22.30 12.27
C PHE A 252 -35.31 -21.56 12.70
N GLY A 253 -36.43 -22.28 12.88
CA GLY A 253 -37.74 -21.68 13.20
C GLY A 253 -37.80 -20.97 14.57
N ALA A 254 -36.95 -21.35 15.52
CA ALA A 254 -36.98 -20.83 16.89
C ALA A 254 -36.15 -19.55 17.11
N ALA A 255 -35.21 -19.23 16.22
CA ALA A 255 -34.22 -18.16 16.44
C ALA A 255 -34.22 -17.06 15.37
N TYR A 256 -34.90 -17.28 14.24
CA TYR A 256 -34.95 -16.30 13.15
C TYR A 256 -35.99 -15.20 13.40
N ASN A 257 -35.51 -13.96 13.40
CA ASN A 257 -36.36 -12.77 13.40
C ASN A 257 -36.33 -12.14 12.01
N ARG A 258 -37.44 -12.23 11.28
CA ARG A 258 -37.59 -11.58 9.98
C ARG A 258 -37.46 -10.06 10.15
N PRO A 259 -36.70 -9.37 9.28
CA PRO A 259 -36.56 -7.92 9.37
C PRO A 259 -37.91 -7.22 9.15
N GLU A 260 -38.16 -6.15 9.89
CA GLU A 260 -39.41 -5.38 9.79
C GLU A 260 -39.46 -4.59 8.48
N GLU A 261 -40.61 -4.59 7.81
CA GLU A 261 -40.78 -3.91 6.50
C GLU A 261 -40.46 -2.41 6.58
N GLU A 262 -40.82 -1.75 7.68
CA GLU A 262 -40.52 -0.32 7.91
C GLU A 262 -39.02 0.00 7.92
N GLN A 263 -38.18 -1.00 8.19
CA GLN A 263 -36.72 -0.83 8.27
C GLN A 263 -36.03 -1.05 6.92
N ILE A 264 -36.60 -1.89 6.05
CA ILE A 264 -35.87 -2.39 4.87
C ILE A 264 -36.64 -2.37 3.54
N ALA A 265 -37.96 -2.18 3.55
CA ALA A 265 -38.79 -2.26 2.34
C ALA A 265 -38.84 -0.96 1.53
N TYR A 266 -38.64 0.18 2.19
CA TYR A 266 -38.75 1.51 1.59
C TYR A 266 -37.41 2.09 1.12
N GLY A 267 -36.30 1.36 1.27
CA GLY A 267 -34.97 1.78 0.84
C GLY A 267 -34.28 2.82 1.72
N GLY A 268 -33.17 3.36 1.19
CA GLY A 268 -32.40 4.42 1.86
C GLY A 268 -31.45 3.93 2.97
N LEU A 269 -31.12 4.83 3.90
CA LEU A 269 -30.06 4.63 4.90
C LEU A 269 -30.30 3.43 5.83
N LYS A 270 -31.55 3.11 6.15
CA LYS A 270 -31.88 1.97 7.03
C LYS A 270 -31.61 0.63 6.35
N ALA A 271 -32.00 0.47 5.07
CA ALA A 271 -31.70 -0.71 4.28
C ALA A 271 -30.19 -0.88 4.05
N LEU A 272 -29.47 0.24 3.81
CA LEU A 272 -28.01 0.23 3.71
C LEU A 272 -27.34 -0.19 5.02
N GLY A 273 -27.82 0.37 6.15
CA GLY A 273 -27.35 0.02 7.49
C GLY A 273 -27.54 -1.46 7.80
N PHE A 274 -28.67 -2.04 7.40
CA PHE A 274 -28.96 -3.47 7.56
C PHE A 274 -27.95 -4.34 6.80
N ILE A 275 -27.72 -4.08 5.51
CA ILE A 275 -26.75 -4.85 4.71
C ILE A 275 -25.33 -4.67 5.22
N ASN A 276 -24.93 -3.43 5.56
CA ASN A 276 -23.60 -3.18 6.12
C ASN A 276 -23.40 -3.93 7.44
N ALA A 277 -24.43 -3.98 8.30
CA ALA A 277 -24.39 -4.77 9.52
C ALA A 277 -24.25 -6.28 9.25
N ALA A 278 -24.96 -6.80 8.24
CA ALA A 278 -24.89 -8.20 7.84
C ALA A 278 -23.49 -8.58 7.30
N LEU A 279 -22.91 -7.73 6.45
CA LEU A 279 -21.57 -7.94 5.90
C LEU A 279 -20.48 -7.84 6.99
N ASN A 280 -20.59 -6.87 7.90
CA ASN A 280 -19.62 -6.70 8.99
C ASN A 280 -19.68 -7.83 10.03
N SER A 281 -20.86 -8.41 10.27
CA SER A 281 -21.00 -9.55 11.20
C SER A 281 -20.54 -10.88 10.61
N GLY A 282 -20.40 -10.96 9.28
CA GLY A 282 -20.24 -12.21 8.56
C GLY A 282 -21.59 -12.86 8.20
N ILE A 283 -21.64 -13.47 7.03
CA ILE A 283 -22.80 -14.22 6.53
C ILE A 283 -22.48 -15.71 6.63
N GLU A 284 -23.24 -16.44 7.44
CA GLU A 284 -23.08 -17.88 7.64
C GLU A 284 -24.44 -18.56 7.53
N LEU A 285 -24.50 -19.75 6.94
CA LEU A 285 -25.72 -20.50 6.69
C LEU A 285 -26.47 -20.81 8.00
N SER A 286 -25.74 -21.11 9.07
CA SER A 286 -26.25 -21.39 10.41
C SER A 286 -26.61 -20.14 11.23
N SER A 287 -26.32 -18.93 10.73
CA SER A 287 -26.60 -17.70 11.46
C SER A 287 -28.11 -17.55 11.72
N SER A 288 -28.47 -17.29 12.98
CA SER A 288 -29.86 -17.06 13.37
C SER A 288 -30.42 -15.75 12.79
N ARG A 289 -29.57 -14.78 12.47
CA ARG A 289 -29.97 -13.45 12.00
C ARG A 289 -29.81 -13.26 10.50
N TYR A 290 -28.69 -13.71 9.93
CA TYR A 290 -28.34 -13.50 8.52
C TYR A 290 -28.12 -14.79 7.74
N GLY A 291 -28.56 -15.94 8.29
CA GLY A 291 -28.36 -17.25 7.69
C GLY A 291 -29.48 -17.70 6.76
N PHE A 292 -29.65 -19.01 6.64
CA PHE A 292 -30.56 -19.64 5.67
C PHE A 292 -31.95 -18.98 5.57
N PRO A 293 -32.68 -18.71 6.68
CA PRO A 293 -34.05 -18.18 6.58
C PRO A 293 -34.14 -16.81 5.91
N LEU A 294 -33.17 -15.92 6.17
CA LEU A 294 -33.13 -14.59 5.53
C LEU A 294 -32.87 -14.73 4.03
N MET A 295 -31.86 -15.50 3.64
CA MET A 295 -31.55 -15.73 2.23
C MET A 295 -32.73 -16.39 1.50
N TYR A 296 -33.38 -17.36 2.13
CA TYR A 296 -34.58 -17.99 1.60
C TYR A 296 -35.73 -16.99 1.42
N ASP A 297 -36.02 -16.17 2.43
CA ASP A 297 -37.06 -15.14 2.36
C ASP A 297 -36.78 -14.11 1.26
N LEU A 298 -35.51 -13.71 1.07
CA LEU A 298 -35.09 -12.78 0.01
C LEU A 298 -35.23 -13.40 -1.38
N LEU A 299 -34.77 -14.64 -1.56
CA LEU A 299 -34.88 -15.37 -2.82
C LEU A 299 -36.34 -15.65 -3.19
N THR A 300 -37.20 -15.94 -2.22
CA THR A 300 -38.64 -16.17 -2.46
C THR A 300 -39.47 -14.89 -2.55
N ASN A 301 -38.83 -13.72 -2.44
CA ASN A 301 -39.49 -12.42 -2.33
C ASN A 301 -40.54 -12.35 -1.19
N THR A 302 -40.34 -13.14 -0.14
CA THR A 302 -41.15 -13.10 1.08
C THR A 302 -40.83 -11.85 1.90
N VAL A 303 -39.57 -11.42 1.88
CA VAL A 303 -39.14 -10.15 2.46
C VAL A 303 -39.02 -9.09 1.36
N ALA A 304 -39.73 -7.98 1.52
CA ALA A 304 -39.55 -6.80 0.68
C ALA A 304 -38.26 -6.08 1.14
N PHE A 305 -37.10 -6.46 0.59
CA PHE A 305 -35.86 -5.71 0.77
C PHE A 305 -35.52 -4.93 -0.50
N LYS A 306 -35.29 -3.63 -0.38
CA LYS A 306 -34.86 -2.76 -1.48
C LYS A 306 -33.84 -1.75 -0.97
N LEU A 307 -32.72 -1.56 -1.68
CA LEU A 307 -31.82 -0.43 -1.42
C LEU A 307 -32.17 0.73 -2.36
N ASN A 308 -32.31 0.41 -3.65
CA ASN A 308 -32.91 1.26 -4.67
C ASN A 308 -34.37 0.83 -4.92
N PRO A 309 -35.31 1.75 -5.22
CA PRO A 309 -36.70 1.40 -5.57
C PRO A 309 -36.85 0.34 -6.68
N SER A 310 -35.89 0.28 -7.61
CA SER A 310 -35.86 -0.67 -8.73
C SER A 310 -35.27 -2.04 -8.38
N ASP A 311 -34.77 -2.22 -7.15
CA ASP A 311 -34.16 -3.47 -6.73
C ASP A 311 -35.19 -4.60 -6.59
N ARG A 312 -34.69 -5.82 -6.82
CA ARG A 312 -35.42 -7.05 -6.56
C ARG A 312 -34.83 -7.72 -5.31
N PRO A 313 -35.64 -8.09 -4.31
CA PRO A 313 -35.18 -8.82 -3.13
C PRO A 313 -34.38 -10.08 -3.49
N HIS A 314 -34.78 -10.79 -4.55
CA HIS A 314 -34.07 -11.96 -5.06
C HIS A 314 -32.59 -11.71 -5.32
N ASN A 315 -32.22 -10.57 -5.93
CA ASN A 315 -30.82 -10.25 -6.22
C ASN A 315 -30.00 -10.07 -4.94
N TRP A 316 -30.60 -9.49 -3.90
CA TRP A 316 -29.95 -9.37 -2.59
C TRP A 316 -29.79 -10.72 -1.91
N GLY A 317 -30.77 -11.61 -2.04
CA GLY A 317 -30.64 -13.01 -1.64
C GLY A 317 -29.46 -13.71 -2.33
N ARG A 318 -29.29 -13.50 -3.65
CA ARG A 318 -28.13 -14.02 -4.40
C ARG A 318 -26.82 -13.45 -3.91
N ILE A 319 -26.74 -12.13 -3.69
CA ILE A 319 -25.51 -11.47 -3.21
C ILE A 319 -25.10 -12.05 -1.87
N LEU A 320 -26.01 -12.10 -0.88
CA LEU A 320 -25.71 -12.65 0.44
C LEU A 320 -25.32 -14.14 0.36
N PHE A 321 -26.01 -14.91 -0.49
CA PHE A 321 -25.67 -16.31 -0.74
C PHE A 321 -24.25 -16.49 -1.27
N ARG A 322 -23.79 -15.60 -2.17
CA ARG A 322 -22.42 -15.62 -2.72
C ARG A 322 -21.35 -15.21 -1.69
N MET A 323 -21.74 -14.61 -0.57
CA MET A 323 -20.84 -14.24 0.54
C MET A 323 -20.66 -15.35 1.57
N LEU A 324 -21.32 -16.50 1.40
CA LEU A 324 -21.15 -17.63 2.32
C LEU A 324 -19.71 -18.16 2.29
N PRO A 325 -19.13 -18.49 3.46
CA PRO A 325 -17.77 -18.98 3.56
C PRO A 325 -17.62 -20.39 2.97
N PRO A 326 -16.40 -20.79 2.59
CA PRO A 326 -16.11 -22.14 2.10
C PRO A 326 -16.47 -23.26 3.07
N SER A 327 -16.51 -23.00 4.38
CA SER A 327 -17.02 -23.95 5.35
C SER A 327 -18.46 -24.36 5.04
N ASP A 328 -19.29 -23.43 4.57
CA ASP A 328 -20.73 -23.66 4.42
C ASP A 328 -21.04 -24.28 3.06
N PHE A 329 -20.57 -23.66 1.98
CA PHE A 329 -20.93 -24.12 0.64
C PHE A 329 -20.27 -25.44 0.22
N LYS A 330 -19.25 -25.90 0.97
CA LYS A 330 -18.63 -27.23 0.78
C LYS A 330 -19.29 -28.33 1.60
N ASN A 331 -20.01 -28.02 2.68
CA ASN A 331 -20.52 -29.02 3.63
C ASN A 331 -21.60 -29.94 3.03
N GLY A 332 -22.22 -29.52 1.91
CA GLY A 332 -23.24 -30.28 1.20
C GLY A 332 -24.46 -30.55 2.08
N SER A 333 -25.26 -29.51 2.33
CA SER A 333 -26.50 -29.58 3.11
C SER A 333 -27.72 -29.33 2.24
N ALA A 334 -28.90 -29.79 2.66
CA ALA A 334 -30.13 -29.57 1.90
C ALA A 334 -30.48 -28.07 1.78
N GLU A 335 -30.17 -27.28 2.80
CA GLU A 335 -30.37 -25.82 2.83
C GLU A 335 -29.52 -25.16 1.74
N MET A 336 -28.26 -25.56 1.63
CA MET A 336 -27.35 -25.09 0.58
C MET A 336 -27.90 -25.46 -0.80
N SER A 337 -28.38 -26.70 -1.00
CA SER A 337 -28.97 -27.12 -2.27
C SER A 337 -30.24 -26.34 -2.63
N VAL A 338 -31.10 -26.08 -1.64
CA VAL A 338 -32.29 -25.24 -1.80
C VAL A 338 -31.90 -23.83 -2.21
N LEU A 339 -30.95 -23.19 -1.53
CA LEU A 339 -30.48 -21.85 -1.90
C LEU A 339 -29.84 -21.82 -3.30
N ARG A 340 -29.04 -22.84 -3.68
CA ARG A 340 -28.48 -22.95 -5.05
C ARG A 340 -29.58 -22.98 -6.11
N ILE A 341 -30.58 -23.84 -5.94
CA ILE A 341 -31.71 -23.96 -6.88
C ILE A 341 -32.46 -22.63 -6.98
N LEU A 342 -32.80 -22.01 -5.85
CA LEU A 342 -33.58 -20.77 -5.84
C LEU A 342 -32.79 -19.56 -6.37
N ALA A 343 -31.48 -19.49 -6.11
CA ALA A 343 -30.60 -18.43 -6.58
C ALA A 343 -30.43 -18.45 -8.10
N GLU A 344 -30.36 -19.64 -8.71
CA GLU A 344 -30.18 -19.78 -10.17
C GLU A 344 -31.52 -19.82 -10.94
N ASN A 345 -32.65 -20.08 -10.26
CA ASN A 345 -33.96 -20.22 -10.90
C ASN A 345 -34.98 -19.22 -10.34
N PRO A 346 -34.95 -17.94 -10.77
CA PRO A 346 -35.86 -16.91 -10.26
C PRO A 346 -37.35 -17.22 -10.50
N ASN A 347 -37.67 -17.93 -11.59
CA ASN A 347 -39.05 -18.36 -11.89
C ASN A 347 -39.58 -19.38 -10.88
N ILE A 348 -38.71 -20.30 -10.43
CA ILE A 348 -39.06 -21.28 -9.38
C ILE A 348 -39.15 -20.55 -8.03
N ALA A 349 -38.19 -19.67 -7.75
CA ALA A 349 -38.14 -18.94 -6.49
C ALA A 349 -39.35 -18.01 -6.28
N GLY A 350 -39.87 -17.40 -7.35
CA GLY A 350 -41.08 -16.56 -7.30
C GLY A 350 -42.40 -17.32 -7.46
N HIS A 351 -42.39 -18.65 -7.55
CA HIS A 351 -43.59 -19.42 -7.82
C HIS A 351 -44.57 -19.38 -6.63
N PRO A 352 -45.88 -19.12 -6.84
CA PRO A 352 -46.84 -18.94 -5.74
C PRO A 352 -47.03 -20.18 -4.84
N ASN A 353 -46.80 -21.38 -5.38
CA ASN A 353 -46.89 -22.63 -4.64
C ASN A 353 -45.61 -23.01 -3.89
N LEU A 354 -44.54 -22.23 -4.02
CA LEU A 354 -43.31 -22.49 -3.27
C LEU A 354 -43.59 -22.23 -1.77
N PRO A 355 -43.23 -23.15 -0.87
CA PRO A 355 -43.44 -22.94 0.56
C PRO A 355 -42.77 -21.65 1.05
N LYS A 356 -43.47 -20.87 1.88
CA LYS A 356 -42.88 -19.70 2.53
C LYS A 356 -42.43 -20.08 3.94
N PHE A 357 -41.35 -19.45 4.41
CA PHE A 357 -40.90 -19.67 5.76
C PHE A 357 -41.91 -19.06 6.74
N HIS A 358 -42.46 -19.88 7.64
CA HIS A 358 -43.36 -19.42 8.69
C HIS A 358 -42.60 -19.30 10.01
N ILE A 359 -42.60 -18.11 10.60
CA ILE A 359 -42.00 -17.86 11.91
C ILE A 359 -42.96 -18.43 12.95
N ASP A 360 -42.51 -19.36 13.77
CA ASP A 360 -43.34 -19.96 14.80
C ASP A 360 -43.55 -18.96 15.95
N SER A 361 -44.78 -18.47 16.10
CA SER A 361 -45.13 -17.39 17.04
C SER A 361 -45.23 -17.84 18.51
N GLY A 362 -44.90 -19.10 18.80
CA GLY A 362 -44.92 -19.68 20.16
C GLY A 362 -44.05 -18.91 21.18
N MET A 363 -42.94 -18.30 20.75
CA MET A 363 -42.11 -17.47 21.65
C MET A 363 -42.68 -16.09 21.98
N ASN A 364 -43.53 -15.52 21.10
CA ASN A 364 -44.21 -14.25 21.40
C ASN A 364 -45.30 -14.43 22.46
N LYS A 365 -45.94 -15.61 22.53
CA LYS A 365 -46.88 -15.95 23.62
C LYS A 365 -46.19 -16.07 24.97
N ILE A 366 -44.94 -16.56 25.01
CA ILE A 366 -44.16 -16.68 26.26
C ILE A 366 -43.69 -15.29 26.73
N LYS A 367 -43.24 -14.41 25.83
CA LYS A 367 -42.91 -13.01 26.18
C LYS A 367 -44.12 -12.25 26.75
N GLY A 368 -45.33 -12.47 26.23
CA GLY A 368 -46.55 -11.88 26.77
C GLY A 368 -46.97 -12.44 28.14
N MET A 369 -46.66 -13.71 28.44
CA MET A 369 -46.98 -14.33 29.74
C MET A 369 -46.12 -13.81 30.91
N PHE A 370 -44.95 -13.23 30.65
CA PHE A 370 -44.06 -12.67 31.68
C PHE A 370 -44.14 -11.14 31.80
N GLN A 371 -44.91 -10.46 30.94
CA GLN A 371 -45.18 -9.00 31.03
C GLN A 371 -46.47 -8.66 31.80
N GLY A 372 -47.08 -9.63 32.48
CA GLY A 372 -48.32 -9.45 33.22
C GLY A 372 -48.23 -9.95 34.65
N LYS A 373 -47.20 -9.56 35.41
CA LYS A 373 -47.18 -9.59 36.88
C LYS A 373 -46.24 -8.48 37.38
N ASP A 374 -46.75 -7.25 37.36
CA ASP A 374 -46.42 -6.27 38.40
C ASP A 374 -47.63 -6.20 39.36
#